data_AF-T1WKZ0-F1
#
_entry.id   AF-T1WKZ0-F1
#
_cell.length_a   1.000
_cell.length_b   1.000
_cell.length_c   1.000
_cell.angle_alpha   90.00
_cell.angle_beta   90.00
_cell.angle_gamma   90.00
#
_symmetry.space_group_name_H-M   'P 1'
#
loop_
_entity.id
_entity.type
_entity.pdbx_description
1 polymer ?
#
loop_
_entity_poly.entity_id
_entity_poly.type
_entity_poly.pdbx_seq_one_letter_code
_entity_poly.pdbx_strand_id
1 'polypeptide(L)'
;ARGTKSLCDWQALAGIEAAIQILKEALSLQKRMMIVGDFDVDGATSTALAMMALEAMGAQNVHFLITNRFEEGYGLTPKIVEQVYLRGADLIITVDNGISSHEGVELAHHKGMQVLITDHHLPTGRLPNADAIINPNQLNCPFPSKSLAGVGVTFYLMLGLRAHLRKEGWCHKKNIQEPNLAEFLDLVALGTVADVVPLDTNNRILVHQGLNRIRAGKSRPGIVALLEVASRSAHRLTAADLGFALAPRLNAAGRLDNMSTGVSLLLTQDLSEARELAKD
;
A
#
# COMPACT_ATOMS: atom_id res chain seq x y z
N ALA A 1 -3.88 17.79 18.12
CA ALA A 1 -2.42 17.56 18.24
C ALA A 1 -1.92 16.94 16.93
N ARG A 2 -0.73 17.30 16.42
CA ARG A 2 -0.17 16.76 15.15
C ARG A 2 0.88 15.66 15.38
N GLY A 3 1.00 15.17 16.62
CA GLY A 3 1.97 14.13 17.00
C GLY A 3 1.46 12.74 16.68
N THR A 4 2.38 11.82 16.33
CA THR A 4 2.06 10.42 16.01
C THR A 4 1.43 9.65 17.18
N LYS A 5 1.59 10.13 18.42
CA LYS A 5 0.88 9.59 19.61
C LYS A 5 -0.64 9.71 19.53
N SER A 6 -1.16 10.55 18.64
CA SER A 6 -2.60 10.76 18.43
C SER A 6 -3.14 10.01 17.20
N LEU A 7 -2.33 9.16 16.56
CA LEU A 7 -2.82 8.26 15.53
C LEU A 7 -3.78 7.23 16.13
N CYS A 8 -4.76 6.80 15.35
CA CYS A 8 -5.64 5.71 15.72
C CYS A 8 -4.85 4.43 15.99
N ASP A 9 -5.38 3.56 16.86
CA ASP A 9 -4.78 2.26 17.12
C ASP A 9 -5.08 1.30 15.96
N TRP A 10 -4.04 0.64 15.44
CA TRP A 10 -4.18 -0.35 14.37
C TRP A 10 -5.07 -1.52 14.81
N GLN A 11 -5.08 -1.87 16.11
CA GLN A 11 -5.91 -2.97 16.65
C GLN A 11 -7.41 -2.76 16.45
N ALA A 12 -7.84 -1.52 16.21
CA ALA A 12 -9.24 -1.20 15.95
C ALA A 12 -9.67 -1.48 14.49
N LEU A 13 -8.75 -1.83 13.58
CA LEU A 13 -9.14 -2.27 12.23
C LEU A 13 -9.71 -3.69 12.27
N ALA A 14 -10.96 -3.84 11.85
CA ALA A 14 -11.56 -5.16 11.69
C ALA A 14 -10.73 -6.02 10.73
N GLY A 15 -10.57 -7.31 11.05
CA GLY A 15 -9.81 -8.28 10.26
C GLY A 15 -8.29 -8.21 10.39
N ILE A 16 -7.73 -7.21 11.10
CA ILE A 16 -6.27 -7.00 11.13
C ILE A 16 -5.51 -8.14 11.83
N GLU A 17 -6.07 -8.74 12.88
CA GLU A 17 -5.42 -9.84 13.59
C GLU A 17 -5.32 -11.10 12.72
N ALA A 18 -6.37 -11.42 11.95
CA ALA A 18 -6.35 -12.53 10.98
C ALA A 18 -5.32 -12.27 9.87
N ALA A 19 -5.30 -11.06 9.32
CA ALA A 19 -4.34 -10.64 8.31
C ALA A 19 -2.88 -10.74 8.81
N ILE A 20 -2.61 -10.30 10.04
CA ILE A 20 -1.28 -10.41 10.65
C ILE A 20 -0.87 -11.88 10.77
N GLN A 21 -1.78 -12.77 11.18
CA GLN A 21 -1.45 -14.19 11.29
C GLN A 21 -1.12 -14.82 9.92
N ILE A 22 -1.88 -14.48 8.87
CA ILE A 22 -1.60 -14.90 7.49
C ILE A 22 -0.21 -14.41 7.05
N LEU A 23 0.11 -13.14 7.28
CA LEU A 23 1.40 -12.57 6.87
C LEU A 23 2.57 -13.15 7.66
N LYS A 24 2.42 -13.42 8.96
CA LYS A 24 3.45 -14.10 9.75
C LYS A 24 3.73 -15.51 9.23
N GLU A 25 2.69 -16.26 8.89
CA GLU A 25 2.85 -17.58 8.27
C GLU A 25 3.53 -17.46 6.91
N ALA A 26 3.11 -16.51 6.07
CA ALA A 26 3.75 -16.23 4.78
C ALA A 26 5.24 -15.92 4.92
N LEU A 27 5.62 -15.09 5.89
CA LEU A 27 7.02 -14.80 6.22
C LEU A 27 7.77 -16.03 6.73
N SER A 28 7.14 -16.87 7.55
CA SER A 28 7.78 -18.08 8.09
C SER A 28 8.03 -19.13 7.01
N LEU A 29 7.04 -19.36 6.15
CA LEU A 29 7.08 -20.35 5.09
C LEU A 29 7.67 -19.81 3.78
N GLN A 30 8.02 -18.52 3.73
CA GLN A 30 8.49 -17.83 2.53
C GLN A 30 7.53 -18.04 1.35
N LYS A 31 6.23 -17.92 1.64
CA LYS A 31 5.17 -17.97 0.63
C LYS A 31 5.42 -16.92 -0.45
N ARG A 32 5.11 -17.27 -1.69
CA ARG A 32 5.13 -16.35 -2.81
C ARG A 32 3.93 -15.42 -2.73
N MET A 33 4.20 -14.16 -2.40
CA MET A 33 3.17 -13.13 -2.21
C MET A 33 3.04 -12.30 -3.48
N MET A 34 1.80 -12.12 -3.93
CA MET A 34 1.45 -11.23 -5.03
C MET A 34 0.63 -10.05 -4.50
N ILE A 35 1.19 -8.85 -4.55
CA ILE A 35 0.49 -7.61 -4.27
C ILE A 35 -0.31 -7.20 -5.52
N VAL A 36 -1.63 -7.10 -5.40
CA VAL A 36 -2.51 -6.69 -6.49
C VAL A 36 -3.01 -5.27 -6.20
N GLY A 37 -2.39 -4.29 -6.85
CA GLY A 37 -2.68 -2.86 -6.65
C GLY A 37 -3.60 -2.28 -7.72
N ASP A 38 -4.27 -1.18 -7.37
CA ASP A 38 -5.03 -0.38 -8.33
C ASP A 38 -4.10 0.48 -9.23
N PHE A 39 -4.62 0.99 -10.35
CA PHE A 39 -3.87 1.72 -11.38
C PHE A 39 -3.73 3.23 -11.11
N ASP A 40 -4.10 3.72 -9.93
CA ASP A 40 -3.94 5.13 -9.56
C ASP A 40 -2.77 5.34 -8.56
N VAL A 41 -2.63 6.58 -8.07
CA VAL A 41 -1.53 6.93 -7.16
C VAL A 41 -1.67 6.24 -5.80
N ASP A 42 -2.88 6.02 -5.31
CA ASP A 42 -3.08 5.38 -4.02
C ASP A 42 -2.77 3.88 -4.12
N GLY A 43 -3.25 3.21 -5.16
CA GLY A 43 -2.86 1.85 -5.51
C GLY A 43 -1.34 1.69 -5.71
N ALA A 44 -0.69 2.61 -6.43
CA ALA A 44 0.75 2.56 -6.68
C ALA A 44 1.57 2.76 -5.39
N THR A 45 1.20 3.75 -4.56
CA THR A 45 1.89 4.02 -3.29
C THR A 45 1.64 2.91 -2.27
N SER A 46 0.44 2.34 -2.23
CA SER A 46 0.11 1.15 -1.42
C SER A 46 0.93 -0.06 -1.83
N THR A 47 1.03 -0.32 -3.12
CA THR A 47 1.82 -1.43 -3.66
C THR A 47 3.28 -1.29 -3.27
N ALA A 48 3.88 -0.13 -3.55
CA ALA A 48 5.26 0.13 -3.21
C ALA A 48 5.49 -0.06 -1.69
N LEU A 49 4.64 0.55 -0.85
CA LEU A 49 4.73 0.44 0.61
C LEU A 49 4.66 -1.02 1.09
N ALA A 50 3.69 -1.79 0.60
CA ALA A 50 3.53 -3.19 0.99
C ALA A 50 4.78 -4.01 0.65
N MET A 51 5.28 -3.90 -0.58
CA MET A 51 6.47 -4.62 -1.02
C MET A 51 7.67 -4.34 -0.12
N MET A 52 8.01 -3.07 0.05
CA MET A 52 9.22 -2.68 0.76
C MET A 52 9.12 -2.96 2.26
N ALA A 53 7.93 -2.83 2.85
CA ALA A 53 7.71 -3.18 4.25
C ALA A 53 7.83 -4.69 4.49
N LEU A 54 7.25 -5.53 3.62
CA LEU A 54 7.33 -6.99 3.72
C LEU A 54 8.76 -7.49 3.51
N GLU A 55 9.46 -6.98 2.49
CA GLU A 55 10.88 -7.28 2.24
C GLU A 55 11.77 -6.89 3.42
N ALA A 56 11.57 -5.69 3.98
CA ALA A 56 12.28 -5.24 5.17
C ALA A 56 11.95 -6.07 6.43
N MET A 57 10.83 -6.80 6.43
CA MET A 57 10.47 -7.77 7.47
C MET A 57 10.94 -9.21 7.15
N GLY A 58 11.70 -9.40 6.07
CA GLY A 58 12.34 -10.66 5.72
C GLY A 58 11.57 -11.54 4.74
N ALA A 59 10.60 -10.99 4.01
CA ALA A 59 10.04 -11.66 2.84
C ALA A 59 11.06 -11.72 1.70
N GLN A 60 11.18 -12.85 1.02
CA GLN A 60 12.10 -13.02 -0.12
C GLN A 60 11.39 -13.11 -1.47
N ASN A 61 10.07 -13.30 -1.47
CA ASN A 61 9.31 -13.65 -2.67
C ASN A 61 8.04 -12.79 -2.74
N VAL A 62 8.24 -11.47 -2.88
CA VAL A 62 7.16 -10.48 -3.02
C VAL A 62 7.17 -9.94 -4.44
N HIS A 63 6.03 -10.05 -5.11
CA HIS A 63 5.82 -9.53 -6.45
C HIS A 63 4.60 -8.65 -6.47
N PHE A 64 4.43 -7.88 -7.54
CA PHE A 64 3.23 -7.10 -7.74
C PHE A 64 2.63 -7.29 -9.13
N LEU A 65 1.34 -6.98 -9.22
CA LEU A 65 0.57 -6.85 -10.44
C LEU A 65 -0.34 -5.64 -10.26
N ILE A 66 -0.33 -4.73 -11.23
CA ILE A 66 -1.24 -3.59 -11.23
C ILE A 66 -2.38 -3.88 -12.19
N THR A 67 -3.61 -3.75 -11.70
CA THR A 67 -4.82 -4.06 -12.47
C THR A 67 -5.07 -2.98 -13.51
N ASN A 68 -5.43 -3.33 -14.74
CA ASN A 68 -5.89 -2.34 -15.72
C ASN A 68 -7.42 -2.36 -15.81
N ARG A 69 -8.08 -1.35 -15.23
CA ARG A 69 -9.56 -1.29 -15.22
C ARG A 69 -10.20 -1.34 -16.60
N PHE A 70 -9.52 -0.83 -17.63
CA PHE A 70 -10.07 -0.75 -18.99
C PHE A 70 -10.06 -2.12 -19.69
N GLU A 71 -9.12 -2.99 -19.33
CA GLU A 71 -8.95 -4.30 -19.96
C GLU A 71 -9.44 -5.47 -19.10
N GLU A 72 -9.50 -5.29 -17.78
CA GLU A 72 -9.62 -6.38 -16.81
C GLU A 72 -10.81 -6.22 -15.86
N GLY A 73 -11.47 -5.06 -15.88
CA GLY A 73 -12.46 -4.67 -14.89
C GLY A 73 -11.80 -4.17 -13.59
N TYR A 74 -12.63 -3.78 -12.62
CA TYR A 74 -12.17 -3.20 -11.36
C TYR A 74 -11.90 -4.27 -10.29
N GLY A 75 -10.79 -4.12 -9.57
CA GLY A 75 -10.38 -4.98 -8.45
C GLY A 75 -9.88 -6.36 -8.88
N LEU A 76 -9.86 -7.32 -7.95
CA LEU A 76 -9.42 -8.69 -8.20
C LEU A 76 -10.47 -9.48 -9.01
N THR A 77 -10.33 -9.50 -10.33
CA THR A 77 -11.21 -10.26 -11.23
C THR A 77 -10.67 -11.66 -11.52
N PRO A 78 -11.51 -12.62 -12.00
CA PRO A 78 -11.04 -13.95 -12.40
C PRO A 78 -9.86 -13.92 -13.38
N LYS A 79 -9.85 -12.96 -14.33
CA LYS A 79 -8.75 -12.78 -15.29
C LYS A 79 -7.43 -12.43 -14.59
N ILE A 80 -7.47 -11.55 -13.60
CA ILE A 80 -6.29 -11.19 -12.81
C ILE A 80 -5.83 -12.40 -11.98
N VAL A 81 -6.74 -13.13 -11.36
CA VAL A 81 -6.43 -14.33 -10.57
C VAL A 81 -5.73 -15.39 -11.41
N GLU A 82 -6.14 -15.61 -12.66
CA GLU A 82 -5.43 -16.52 -13.57
C GLU A 82 -4.00 -16.05 -13.83
N GLN A 83 -3.77 -14.75 -14.03
CA GLN A 83 -2.40 -14.22 -14.19
C GLN A 83 -1.55 -14.42 -12.93
N VAL A 84 -2.13 -14.19 -11.76
CA VAL A 84 -1.46 -14.38 -10.47
C VAL A 84 -1.13 -15.85 -10.23
N TYR A 85 -2.06 -16.76 -10.56
CA TYR A 85 -1.87 -18.20 -10.48
C TYR A 85 -0.76 -18.70 -11.41
N LEU A 86 -0.74 -18.23 -12.67
CA LEU A 86 0.32 -18.57 -13.63
C LEU A 86 1.72 -18.11 -13.17
N ARG A 87 1.77 -17.07 -12.32
CA ARG A 87 3.00 -16.60 -11.68
C ARG A 87 3.33 -17.39 -10.41
N GLY A 88 2.53 -18.37 -10.01
CA GLY A 88 2.78 -19.29 -8.90
C GLY A 88 2.58 -18.70 -7.51
N ALA A 89 1.71 -17.70 -7.35
CA ALA A 89 1.45 -17.11 -6.03
C ALA A 89 0.81 -18.11 -5.06
N ASP A 90 1.18 -18.02 -3.79
CA ASP A 90 0.54 -18.75 -2.68
C ASP A 90 -0.46 -17.84 -1.95
N LEU A 91 -0.18 -16.53 -1.92
CA LEU A 91 -0.97 -15.51 -1.24
C LEU A 91 -1.15 -14.29 -2.13
N ILE A 92 -2.40 -13.89 -2.34
CA ILE A 92 -2.79 -12.64 -2.95
C ILE A 92 -3.03 -11.60 -1.86
N ILE A 93 -2.44 -10.43 -2.00
CA ILE A 93 -2.68 -9.28 -1.11
C ILE A 93 -3.20 -8.15 -1.98
N THR A 94 -4.50 -7.86 -1.93
CA THR A 94 -5.00 -6.68 -2.65
C THR A 94 -4.69 -5.42 -1.87
N VAL A 95 -4.31 -4.36 -2.57
CA VAL A 95 -4.10 -3.04 -1.99
C VAL A 95 -4.90 -2.01 -2.76
N ASP A 96 -5.67 -1.23 -2.01
CA ASP A 96 -6.56 -0.19 -2.56
C ASP A 96 -7.69 -0.74 -3.47
N ASN A 97 -7.98 -2.02 -3.35
CA ASN A 97 -9.09 -2.66 -4.05
C ASN A 97 -9.48 -3.97 -3.36
N GLY A 98 -10.55 -4.59 -3.83
CA GLY A 98 -10.90 -5.97 -3.49
C GLY A 98 -12.16 -6.13 -2.64
N ILE A 99 -12.69 -5.07 -2.01
CA ILE A 99 -13.84 -5.19 -1.10
C ILE A 99 -15.11 -5.75 -1.76
N SER A 100 -15.18 -5.71 -3.09
CA SER A 100 -16.28 -6.26 -3.91
C SER A 100 -15.86 -7.44 -4.81
N SER A 101 -14.64 -7.99 -4.65
CA SER A 101 -14.05 -8.99 -5.56
C SER A 101 -14.47 -10.43 -5.27
N HIS A 102 -15.77 -10.71 -5.28
CA HIS A 102 -16.32 -12.04 -4.96
C HIS A 102 -15.78 -13.13 -5.88
N GLU A 103 -15.96 -12.98 -7.18
CA GLU A 103 -15.61 -14.03 -8.15
C GLU A 103 -14.10 -14.29 -8.20
N GLY A 104 -13.30 -13.23 -8.05
CA GLY A 104 -11.84 -13.36 -7.96
C GLY A 104 -11.41 -14.13 -6.71
N VAL A 105 -11.97 -13.81 -5.55
CA VAL A 105 -11.66 -14.52 -4.30
C VAL A 105 -12.04 -16.00 -4.40
N GLU A 106 -13.23 -16.31 -4.91
CA GLU A 106 -13.66 -17.70 -5.09
C GLU A 106 -12.70 -18.45 -6.04
N LEU A 107 -12.34 -17.87 -7.19
CA LEU A 107 -11.40 -18.52 -8.10
C LEU A 107 -10.02 -18.72 -7.48
N ALA A 108 -9.52 -17.74 -6.70
CA ALA A 108 -8.22 -17.85 -6.03
C ALA A 108 -8.20 -19.03 -5.07
N HIS A 109 -9.26 -19.21 -4.29
CA HIS A 109 -9.43 -20.37 -3.41
C HIS A 109 -9.51 -21.69 -4.17
N HIS A 110 -10.24 -21.76 -5.30
CA HIS A 110 -10.26 -22.95 -6.15
C HIS A 110 -8.88 -23.31 -6.72
N LYS A 111 -8.00 -22.32 -6.88
CA LYS A 111 -6.62 -22.47 -7.33
C LYS A 111 -5.63 -22.70 -6.18
N GLY A 112 -6.10 -22.81 -4.94
CA GLY A 112 -5.29 -23.07 -3.76
C GLY A 112 -4.53 -21.85 -3.21
N MET A 113 -4.87 -20.64 -3.64
CA MET A 113 -4.24 -19.40 -3.17
C MET A 113 -5.07 -18.76 -2.06
N GLN A 114 -4.41 -18.24 -1.02
CA GLN A 114 -5.06 -17.42 0.00
C GLN A 114 -5.28 -15.99 -0.51
N VAL A 115 -6.28 -15.28 0.03
CA VAL A 115 -6.54 -13.88 -0.31
C VAL A 115 -6.68 -13.02 0.94
N LEU A 116 -5.84 -11.99 1.03
CA LEU A 116 -5.90 -10.93 2.03
C LEU A 116 -6.28 -9.63 1.32
N ILE A 117 -7.39 -9.01 1.72
CA ILE A 117 -7.87 -7.77 1.13
C ILE A 117 -7.51 -6.58 2.01
N THR A 118 -6.85 -5.58 1.44
CA THR A 118 -6.74 -4.24 2.04
C THR A 118 -7.37 -3.22 1.11
N ASP A 119 -8.37 -2.51 1.61
CA ASP A 119 -9.19 -1.60 0.82
C ASP A 119 -9.77 -0.50 1.72
N HIS A 120 -10.28 0.56 1.13
CA HIS A 120 -10.99 1.63 1.80
C HIS A 120 -12.33 1.99 1.13
N HIS A 121 -12.63 1.41 -0.03
CA HIS A 121 -13.89 1.64 -0.72
C HIS A 121 -15.12 1.20 0.09
N LEU A 122 -16.28 1.81 -0.17
CA LEU A 122 -17.53 1.45 0.49
C LEU A 122 -17.99 0.04 0.05
N PRO A 123 -18.29 -0.87 0.99
CA PRO A 123 -18.87 -2.15 0.63
C PRO A 123 -20.30 -1.97 0.10
N THR A 124 -20.61 -2.63 -1.01
CA THR A 124 -21.93 -2.52 -1.69
C THR A 124 -22.91 -3.64 -1.30
N GLY A 125 -22.49 -4.58 -0.45
CA GLY A 125 -23.32 -5.71 -0.04
C GLY A 125 -22.60 -6.66 0.92
N ARG A 126 -22.80 -7.97 0.72
CA ARG A 126 -22.01 -9.00 1.43
C ARG A 126 -20.53 -8.81 1.10
N LEU A 127 -19.66 -9.13 2.04
CA LEU A 127 -18.21 -9.12 1.81
C LEU A 127 -17.79 -10.40 1.06
N PRO A 128 -16.71 -10.36 0.26
CA PRO A 128 -16.14 -11.57 -0.33
C PRO A 128 -15.61 -12.51 0.75
N ASN A 129 -15.55 -13.81 0.46
CA ASN A 129 -15.09 -14.82 1.41
C ASN A 129 -13.55 -14.89 1.46
N ALA A 130 -12.87 -13.75 1.66
CA ALA A 130 -11.41 -13.72 1.72
C ALA A 130 -10.90 -14.18 3.10
N ASP A 131 -9.67 -14.70 3.16
CA ASP A 131 -9.04 -15.18 4.39
C ASP A 131 -8.90 -14.06 5.45
N ALA A 132 -8.71 -12.82 5.01
CA ALA A 132 -8.86 -11.64 5.84
C ALA A 132 -9.24 -10.41 5.00
N ILE A 133 -10.02 -9.50 5.59
CA ILE A 133 -10.40 -8.23 4.99
C ILE A 133 -10.13 -7.10 5.97
N ILE A 134 -9.32 -6.13 5.56
CA ILE A 134 -9.06 -4.90 6.29
C ILE A 134 -9.62 -3.75 5.46
N ASN A 135 -10.66 -3.13 5.99
CA ASN A 135 -11.24 -1.94 5.40
C ASN A 135 -11.97 -1.16 6.51
N PRO A 136 -11.64 0.14 6.72
CA PRO A 136 -12.25 0.94 7.78
C PRO A 136 -13.76 1.11 7.60
N ASN A 137 -14.27 0.98 6.37
CA ASN A 137 -15.68 1.13 6.01
C ASN A 137 -16.49 -0.18 6.08
N GLN A 138 -15.91 -1.27 6.58
CA GLN A 138 -16.69 -2.46 6.93
C GLN A 138 -17.76 -2.14 7.99
N LEU A 139 -18.94 -2.75 7.83
CA LEU A 139 -20.01 -2.68 8.82
C LEU A 139 -19.48 -3.21 10.16
N ASN A 140 -19.47 -2.36 11.19
CA ASN A 140 -18.95 -2.63 12.54
C ASN A 140 -17.43 -2.59 12.72
N CYS A 141 -16.65 -2.08 11.76
CA CYS A 141 -15.23 -1.80 12.03
C CYS A 141 -15.09 -0.71 13.11
N PRO A 142 -14.41 -0.94 14.24
CA PRO A 142 -14.32 0.06 15.30
C PRO A 142 -13.29 1.16 15.01
N PHE A 143 -12.50 1.03 13.94
CA PHE A 143 -11.47 2.01 13.58
C PHE A 143 -12.08 3.41 13.37
N PRO A 144 -11.62 4.45 14.10
CA PRO A 144 -12.30 5.75 14.11
C PRO A 144 -12.22 6.51 12.78
N SER A 145 -11.10 6.40 12.07
CA SER A 145 -10.84 7.15 10.83
C SER A 145 -11.40 6.38 9.63
N LYS A 146 -12.66 6.66 9.28
CA LYS A 146 -13.34 6.10 8.10
C LYS A 146 -12.83 6.63 6.76
N SER A 147 -12.00 7.67 6.81
CA SER A 147 -11.46 8.34 5.65
C SER A 147 -10.06 7.87 5.25
N LEU A 148 -9.51 6.78 5.81
CA LEU A 148 -8.21 6.28 5.35
C LEU A 148 -8.26 6.03 3.84
N ALA A 149 -7.18 6.42 3.16
CA ALA A 149 -6.85 5.95 1.82
C ALA A 149 -6.32 4.50 1.88
N GLY A 150 -6.31 3.77 0.76
CA GLY A 150 -5.71 2.44 0.62
C GLY A 150 -4.27 2.38 1.13
N VAL A 151 -3.43 3.39 0.87
CA VAL A 151 -2.04 3.43 1.37
C VAL A 151 -2.01 3.55 2.89
N GLY A 152 -2.99 4.23 3.47
CA GLY A 152 -3.18 4.34 4.89
C GLY A 152 -3.53 2.99 5.51
N VAL A 153 -4.48 2.26 4.91
CA VAL A 153 -4.87 0.91 5.36
C VAL A 153 -3.67 -0.04 5.32
N THR A 154 -2.93 -0.03 4.21
CA THR A 154 -1.70 -0.82 4.04
C THR A 154 -0.66 -0.47 5.11
N PHE A 155 -0.42 0.83 5.35
CA PHE A 155 0.50 1.28 6.39
C PHE A 155 0.12 0.78 7.79
N TYR A 156 -1.16 0.81 8.13
CA TYR A 156 -1.66 0.31 9.42
C TYR A 156 -1.52 -1.21 9.56
N LEU A 157 -1.76 -1.99 8.49
CA LEU A 157 -1.47 -3.42 8.48
C LEU A 157 0.02 -3.69 8.75
N MET A 158 0.91 -2.98 8.06
CA MET A 158 2.35 -3.13 8.27
C MET A 158 2.77 -2.72 9.68
N LEU A 159 2.16 -1.68 10.27
CA LEU A 159 2.35 -1.32 11.69
C LEU A 159 2.01 -2.47 12.64
N GLY A 160 0.84 -3.09 12.45
CA GLY A 160 0.38 -4.21 13.26
C GLY A 160 1.27 -5.46 13.10
N LEU A 161 1.65 -5.79 11.87
CA LEU A 161 2.57 -6.90 11.58
C LEU A 161 3.92 -6.69 12.27
N ARG A 162 4.54 -5.53 12.06
CA ARG A 162 5.84 -5.20 12.67
C ARG A 162 5.79 -5.22 14.20
N ALA A 163 4.69 -4.75 14.81
CA ALA A 163 4.50 -4.81 16.25
C ALA A 163 4.46 -6.25 16.79
N HIS A 164 3.79 -7.17 16.08
CA HIS A 164 3.78 -8.59 16.42
C HIS A 164 5.14 -9.25 16.24
N LEU A 165 5.80 -9.03 15.11
CA LEU A 165 7.13 -9.57 14.83
C LEU A 165 8.17 -9.12 15.88
N ARG A 166 8.07 -7.86 16.35
CA ARG A 166 8.90 -7.38 17.46
C ARG A 166 8.69 -8.17 18.74
N LYS A 167 7.42 -8.39 19.15
CA LYS A 167 7.10 -9.17 20.37
C LYS A 167 7.67 -10.59 20.31
N GLU A 168 7.74 -11.18 19.13
CA GLU A 168 8.26 -12.53 18.91
C GLU A 168 9.78 -12.59 18.71
N GLY A 169 10.48 -11.44 18.75
CA GLY A 169 11.92 -11.36 18.50
C GLY A 169 12.30 -11.76 17.07
N TRP A 170 11.38 -11.62 16.11
CA TRP A 170 11.54 -12.09 14.73
C TRP A 170 12.80 -11.53 14.05
N CYS A 171 13.00 -10.21 14.11
CA CYS A 171 14.10 -9.54 13.43
C CYS A 171 15.46 -10.03 13.96
N HIS A 172 15.58 -10.26 15.27
CA HIS A 172 16.75 -10.88 15.87
C HIS A 172 16.96 -12.32 15.38
N LYS A 173 15.90 -13.14 15.37
CA LYS A 173 15.95 -14.55 14.88
C LYS A 173 16.35 -14.66 13.41
N LYS A 174 15.92 -13.70 12.57
CA LYS A 174 16.23 -13.66 11.14
C LYS A 174 17.50 -12.86 10.80
N ASN A 175 18.17 -12.28 11.80
CA ASN A 175 19.33 -11.40 11.62
C ASN A 175 19.06 -10.24 10.63
N ILE A 176 17.90 -9.59 10.78
CA ILE A 176 17.51 -8.40 10.00
C ILE A 176 17.29 -7.22 10.94
N GLN A 177 17.48 -6.01 10.43
CA GLN A 177 17.17 -4.79 11.17
C GLN A 177 15.66 -4.60 11.26
N GLU A 178 15.14 -4.25 12.45
CA GLU A 178 13.73 -3.93 12.58
C GLU A 178 13.38 -2.67 11.76
N PRO A 179 12.41 -2.73 10.83
CA PRO A 179 12.11 -1.60 9.95
C PRO A 179 11.42 -0.47 10.70
N ASN A 180 11.91 0.76 10.45
CA ASN A 180 11.27 1.97 10.91
C ASN A 180 10.15 2.38 9.95
N LEU A 181 8.92 1.95 10.23
CA LEU A 181 7.79 2.22 9.35
C LEU A 181 7.49 3.71 9.12
N ALA A 182 7.97 4.62 9.99
CA ALA A 182 7.86 6.05 9.73
C ALA A 182 8.57 6.47 8.42
N GLU A 183 9.46 5.64 7.87
CA GLU A 183 10.13 5.84 6.58
C GLU A 183 9.21 5.77 5.37
N PHE A 184 8.02 5.18 5.51
CA PHE A 184 7.04 5.10 4.43
C PHE A 184 5.99 6.22 4.46
N LEU A 185 6.07 7.15 5.42
CA LEU A 185 5.07 8.21 5.56
C LEU A 185 5.08 9.22 4.40
N ASP A 186 6.14 9.27 3.59
CA ASP A 186 6.16 10.05 2.36
C ASP A 186 5.24 9.45 1.29
N LEU A 187 5.23 8.12 1.12
CA LEU A 187 4.26 7.39 0.30
C LEU A 187 2.85 7.55 0.84
N VAL A 188 2.66 7.38 2.15
CA VAL A 188 1.34 7.55 2.79
C VAL A 188 0.79 8.94 2.52
N ALA A 189 1.62 9.99 2.65
CA ALA A 189 1.18 11.35 2.38
C ALA A 189 0.84 11.58 0.91
N LEU A 190 1.61 11.03 -0.03
CA LEU A 190 1.33 11.15 -1.46
C LEU A 190 0.02 10.45 -1.84
N GLY A 191 -0.15 9.18 -1.50
CA GLY A 191 -1.37 8.41 -1.79
C GLY A 191 -2.61 9.03 -1.16
N THR A 192 -2.55 9.32 0.15
CA THR A 192 -3.68 9.93 0.88
C THR A 192 -4.15 11.25 0.26
N VAL A 193 -3.22 12.10 -0.20
CA VAL A 193 -3.58 13.38 -0.82
C VAL A 193 -4.07 13.19 -2.25
N ALA A 194 -3.48 12.27 -3.00
CA ALA A 194 -3.85 11.99 -4.39
C ALA A 194 -5.27 11.40 -4.50
N ASP A 195 -5.67 10.60 -3.51
CA ASP A 195 -6.99 9.96 -3.43
C ASP A 195 -8.11 10.93 -2.98
N VAL A 196 -7.75 12.16 -2.59
CA VAL A 196 -8.71 13.21 -2.23
C VAL A 196 -9.66 12.82 -1.08
N VAL A 197 -9.27 11.85 -0.25
CA VAL A 197 -10.01 11.50 0.96
C VAL A 197 -10.05 12.66 1.95
N PRO A 198 -11.09 12.75 2.80
CA PRO A 198 -11.14 13.76 3.85
C PRO A 198 -9.89 13.69 4.74
N LEU A 199 -9.24 14.84 4.93
CA LEU A 199 -8.16 15.00 5.91
C LEU A 199 -8.73 15.15 7.32
N ASP A 200 -9.35 14.08 7.81
CA ASP A 200 -9.75 13.93 9.21
C ASP A 200 -8.53 14.00 10.14
N THR A 201 -8.75 13.89 11.46
CA THR A 201 -7.64 14.00 12.42
C THR A 201 -6.51 13.02 12.13
N ASN A 202 -6.83 11.79 11.73
CA ASN A 202 -5.84 10.73 11.53
C ASN A 202 -5.04 10.96 10.25
N ASN A 203 -5.73 11.15 9.12
CA ASN A 203 -5.10 11.45 7.84
C ASN A 203 -4.27 12.74 7.90
N ARG A 204 -4.76 13.77 8.59
CA ARG A 204 -4.02 15.02 8.76
C ARG A 204 -2.70 14.81 9.50
N ILE A 205 -2.65 13.91 10.48
CA ILE A 205 -1.39 13.57 11.16
C ILE A 205 -0.46 12.83 10.18
N LEU A 206 -0.94 11.80 9.49
CA LEU A 206 -0.15 11.03 8.53
C LEU A 206 0.46 11.93 7.44
N VAL A 207 -0.38 12.71 6.77
CA VAL A 207 0.03 13.67 5.73
C VAL A 207 1.01 14.71 6.28
N HIS A 208 0.74 15.26 7.47
CA HIS A 208 1.65 16.23 8.08
C HIS A 208 3.04 15.65 8.35
N GLN A 209 3.11 14.42 8.87
CA GLN A 209 4.38 13.75 9.14
C GLN A 209 5.11 13.40 7.84
N GLY A 210 4.41 12.90 6.82
CA GLY A 210 5.01 12.64 5.51
C GLY A 210 5.59 13.90 4.86
N LEU A 211 4.84 15.01 4.86
CA LEU A 211 5.36 16.30 4.39
C LEU A 211 6.61 16.75 5.14
N ASN A 212 6.63 16.62 6.47
CA ASN A 212 7.80 16.99 7.27
C ASN A 212 9.02 16.12 6.93
N ARG A 213 8.82 14.84 6.64
CA ARG A 213 9.91 13.96 6.19
C ARG A 213 10.47 14.39 4.84
N ILE A 214 9.60 14.66 3.87
CA ILE A 214 10.02 15.11 2.53
C ILE A 214 10.78 16.44 2.65
N ARG A 215 10.26 17.40 3.41
CA ARG A 215 10.93 18.69 3.68
C ARG A 215 12.29 18.54 4.35
N ALA A 216 12.46 17.50 5.16
CA ALA A 216 13.72 17.19 5.83
C ALA A 216 14.71 16.38 4.96
N GLY A 217 14.41 16.17 3.67
CA GLY A 217 15.26 15.40 2.77
C GLY A 217 15.27 13.89 3.05
N LYS A 218 14.25 13.38 3.76
CA LYS A 218 14.12 11.97 4.14
C LYS A 218 13.06 11.25 3.31
N SER A 219 12.98 11.60 2.03
CA SER A 219 12.04 11.05 1.05
C SER A 219 12.71 10.07 0.10
N ARG A 220 11.91 9.18 -0.47
CA ARG A 220 12.36 8.24 -1.50
C ARG A 220 12.91 8.92 -2.76
N PRO A 221 13.85 8.28 -3.48
CA PRO A 221 14.37 8.80 -4.75
C PRO A 221 13.27 9.11 -5.78
N GLY A 222 12.25 8.25 -5.91
CA GLY A 222 11.11 8.50 -6.78
C GLY A 222 10.36 9.81 -6.49
N ILE A 223 10.10 10.10 -5.21
CA ILE A 223 9.46 11.35 -4.80
C ILE A 223 10.38 12.56 -5.06
N VAL A 224 11.69 12.41 -4.85
CA VAL A 224 12.67 13.45 -5.19
C VAL A 224 12.66 13.74 -6.69
N ALA A 225 12.68 12.72 -7.54
CA ALA A 225 12.62 12.88 -8.98
C ALA A 225 11.30 13.56 -9.44
N LEU A 226 10.16 13.18 -8.87
CA LEU A 226 8.87 13.85 -9.14
C LEU A 226 8.88 15.32 -8.74
N LEU A 227 9.54 15.68 -7.63
CA LEU A 227 9.71 17.08 -7.20
C LEU A 227 10.54 17.87 -8.21
N GLU A 228 11.64 17.29 -8.71
CA GLU A 228 12.51 17.89 -9.72
C GLU A 228 11.73 18.15 -11.03
N VAL A 229 11.02 17.15 -11.55
CA VAL A 229 10.19 17.26 -12.76
C VAL A 229 9.02 18.25 -12.56
N ALA A 230 8.51 18.35 -11.33
CA ALA A 230 7.50 19.34 -10.97
C ALA A 230 8.05 20.76 -10.76
N SER A 231 9.37 20.95 -10.78
CA SER A 231 10.03 22.20 -10.39
C SER A 231 9.57 22.69 -9.01
N ARG A 232 9.33 21.74 -8.08
CA ARG A 232 8.89 22.01 -6.71
C ARG A 232 10.03 21.79 -5.74
N SER A 233 10.11 22.67 -4.75
CA SER A 233 11.15 22.55 -3.74
C SER A 233 10.65 21.81 -2.51
N ALA A 234 11.36 20.74 -2.13
CA ALA A 234 11.02 19.90 -0.99
C ALA A 234 10.78 20.70 0.30
N HIS A 235 11.61 21.70 0.59
CA HIS A 235 11.53 22.49 1.83
C HIS A 235 10.26 23.35 1.97
N ARG A 236 9.59 23.69 0.86
CA ARG A 236 8.32 24.46 0.85
C ARG A 236 7.11 23.61 0.50
N LEU A 237 7.29 22.30 0.32
CA LEU A 237 6.27 21.42 -0.19
C LEU A 237 5.01 21.45 0.66
N THR A 238 3.84 21.64 0.06
CA THR A 238 2.54 21.60 0.72
C THR A 238 1.74 20.36 0.30
N ALA A 239 0.62 20.09 0.98
CA ALA A 239 -0.31 19.05 0.53
C ALA A 239 -0.85 19.36 -0.88
N ALA A 240 -1.12 20.63 -1.20
CA ALA A 240 -1.56 21.01 -2.54
C ALA A 240 -0.52 20.66 -3.62
N ASP A 241 0.77 20.80 -3.33
CA ASP A 241 1.82 20.38 -4.27
C ASP A 241 1.82 18.85 -4.47
N LEU A 242 1.57 18.05 -3.42
CA LEU A 242 1.41 16.59 -3.58
C LEU A 242 0.26 16.26 -4.54
N GLY A 243 -0.91 16.85 -4.33
CA GLY A 243 -2.12 16.54 -5.11
C GLY A 243 -2.12 17.11 -6.53
N PHE A 244 -1.59 18.32 -6.74
CA PHE A 244 -1.67 19.00 -8.04
C PHE A 244 -0.37 18.98 -8.85
N ALA A 245 0.78 18.71 -8.23
CA ALA A 245 2.06 18.69 -8.92
C ALA A 245 2.63 17.28 -9.03
N LEU A 246 2.66 16.50 -7.94
CA LEU A 246 3.28 15.17 -7.94
C LEU A 246 2.32 14.09 -8.42
N ALA A 247 1.11 14.01 -7.86
CA ALA A 247 0.16 12.96 -8.19
C ALA A 247 -0.16 12.86 -9.71
N PRO A 248 -0.40 13.97 -10.44
CA PRO A 248 -0.62 13.91 -11.88
C PRO A 248 0.59 13.42 -12.66
N ARG A 249 1.81 13.70 -12.17
CA ARG A 249 3.06 13.23 -12.79
C ARG A 249 3.31 11.77 -12.54
N LEU A 250 2.99 11.27 -11.36
CA LEU A 250 3.07 9.83 -11.10
C LEU A 250 2.07 9.06 -11.97
N ASN A 251 0.83 9.57 -12.12
CA ASN A 251 -0.14 9.02 -13.08
C ASN A 251 0.37 9.08 -14.52
N ALA A 252 1.07 10.15 -14.90
CA ALA A 252 1.66 10.28 -16.24
C ALA A 252 2.83 9.31 -16.47
N ALA A 253 3.73 9.17 -15.50
CA ALA A 253 4.87 8.25 -15.53
C ALA A 253 4.42 6.78 -15.55
N GLY A 254 3.32 6.47 -14.87
CA GLY A 254 2.62 5.19 -15.05
C GLY A 254 2.14 4.97 -16.48
N ARG A 255 1.95 6.02 -17.28
CA ARG A 255 1.11 6.01 -18.50
C ARG A 255 -0.30 5.57 -18.13
N LEU A 256 -1.33 6.11 -18.79
CA LEU A 256 -2.72 5.72 -18.47
C LEU A 256 -2.98 4.20 -18.59
N ASP A 257 -2.07 3.47 -19.26
CA ASP A 257 -2.18 2.05 -19.56
C ASP A 257 -1.22 1.13 -18.76
N ASN A 258 -0.23 1.63 -18.00
CA ASN A 258 0.74 0.74 -17.29
C ASN A 258 1.36 1.32 -15.99
N MET A 259 0.55 1.53 -14.96
CA MET A 259 1.00 2.04 -13.64
C MET A 259 2.15 1.25 -12.97
N SER A 260 2.56 0.09 -13.50
CA SER A 260 3.79 -0.60 -13.10
C SER A 260 5.05 0.29 -13.15
N THR A 261 5.16 1.20 -14.13
CA THR A 261 6.28 2.15 -14.20
C THR A 261 6.25 3.12 -13.02
N GLY A 262 5.06 3.59 -12.62
CA GLY A 262 4.88 4.45 -11.44
C GLY A 262 5.26 3.72 -10.15
N VAL A 263 4.92 2.43 -10.03
CA VAL A 263 5.37 1.60 -8.89
C VAL A 263 6.89 1.44 -8.90
N SER A 264 7.51 1.12 -10.04
CA SER A 264 8.97 1.01 -10.17
C SER A 264 9.68 2.30 -9.78
N LEU A 265 9.13 3.46 -10.18
CA LEU A 265 9.63 4.78 -9.77
C LEU A 265 9.63 4.96 -8.24
N LEU A 266 8.60 4.46 -7.55
CA LEU A 266 8.49 4.55 -6.08
C LEU A 266 9.36 3.51 -5.35
N LEU A 267 9.64 2.38 -5.98
CA LEU A 267 10.45 1.29 -5.43
C LEU A 267 11.95 1.54 -5.54
N THR A 268 12.42 2.17 -6.63
CA THR A 268 13.86 2.32 -6.88
C THR A 268 14.58 3.08 -5.76
N GLN A 269 15.80 2.62 -5.47
CA GLN A 269 16.73 3.24 -4.52
C GLN A 269 17.80 4.09 -5.24
N ASP A 270 17.83 4.09 -6.57
CA ASP A 270 18.75 4.88 -7.39
C ASP A 270 18.05 6.16 -7.87
N LEU A 271 18.60 7.31 -7.50
CA LEU A 271 18.09 8.61 -7.91
C LEU A 271 18.25 8.86 -9.42
N SER A 272 19.28 8.30 -10.05
CA SER A 272 19.46 8.40 -11.49
C SER A 272 18.37 7.63 -12.23
N GLU A 273 18.09 6.39 -11.81
CA GLU A 273 16.99 5.60 -12.38
C GLU A 273 15.64 6.28 -12.15
N ALA A 274 15.40 6.78 -10.93
CA ALA A 274 14.17 7.51 -10.60
C ALA A 274 13.96 8.73 -11.51
N ARG A 275 15.03 9.46 -11.86
CA ARG A 275 14.95 10.61 -12.77
C ARG A 275 14.56 10.22 -14.19
N GLU A 276 15.02 9.08 -14.68
CA GLU A 276 14.62 8.60 -16.01
C GLU A 276 13.16 8.17 -15.99
N LEU A 277 12.76 7.36 -15.01
CA LEU A 277 11.37 6.91 -14.83
C LEU A 277 10.37 8.06 -14.63
N ALA A 278 10.79 9.19 -14.03
CA ALA A 278 9.92 10.34 -13.80
C ALA A 278 9.77 11.29 -15.00
N LYS A 279 10.62 11.19 -16.02
CA LYS A 279 10.56 12.01 -17.24
C LYS A 279 9.67 11.41 -18.32
N ASP A 280 9.55 10.08 -18.32
CA ASP A 280 8.74 9.30 -19.26
C ASP A 280 7.24 9.45 -19.05
#